data_AF-A0A378VZ53-F1
#
_entry.id   AF-A0A378VZ53-F1
#
_cell.length_a   1.000
_cell.length_b   1.000
_cell.length_c   1.000
_cell.angle_alpha   90.00
_cell.angle_beta   90.00
_cell.angle_gamma   90.00
#
_symmetry.space_group_name_H-M   'P 1'
#
loop_
_entity.id
_entity.type
_entity.pdbx_description
1 polymer ?
#
loop_
_entity_poly.entity_id
_entity_poly.type
_entity_poly.pdbx_seq_one_letter_code
_entity_poly.pdbx_strand_id
1 'polypeptide(L)'
;MQTLTIIRPDDMHLHLRDDDALKAVAPYTARQMGRAVIMPNLKPPVVSVADALAYKARIMAALPEGSAFEPLMTLYLTDQATPELVREAKAAGIVAFKLYPAGATTNSDSGVTDLFKLIPVLEEMANRASCSSFTAK
;
A
#
# COMPACT_ATOMS: atom_id res chain seq x y z
N MET A 1 -35.81 -14.23 -0.73
CA MET A 1 -34.52 -13.55 -0.51
C MET A 1 -33.56 -14.57 0.08
N GLN A 2 -32.41 -14.82 -0.53
CA GLN A 2 -31.37 -15.67 0.08
C GLN A 2 -30.36 -14.78 0.80
N THR A 3 -29.92 -15.22 1.98
CA THR A 3 -29.01 -14.45 2.85
C THR A 3 -27.76 -15.27 3.13
N LEU A 4 -26.59 -14.63 3.02
CA LEU A 4 -25.30 -15.19 3.42
C LEU A 4 -24.67 -14.28 4.48
N THR A 5 -24.31 -14.84 5.63
CA THR A 5 -23.59 -14.14 6.69
C THR A 5 -22.14 -14.58 6.66
N ILE A 6 -21.22 -13.63 6.59
CA ILE A 6 -19.77 -13.87 6.63
C ILE A 6 -19.13 -12.98 7.69
N ILE A 7 -17.96 -13.39 8.17
CA ILE A 7 -17.07 -12.50 8.94
C ILE A 7 -16.73 -11.31 8.05
N ARG A 8 -16.62 -10.11 8.67
CA ARG A 8 -16.29 -8.88 7.94
C ARG A 8 -15.01 -9.09 7.13
N PRO A 9 -15.05 -8.92 5.80
CA PRO A 9 -13.88 -9.14 4.95
C PRO A 9 -12.91 -7.97 5.01
N ASP A 10 -11.73 -8.18 4.44
CA ASP A 10 -10.71 -7.18 4.21
C ASP A 10 -10.31 -7.17 2.72
N ASP A 11 -9.88 -6.02 2.20
CA ASP A 11 -9.44 -5.88 0.81
C ASP A 11 -7.90 -5.88 0.72
N MET A 12 -7.33 -6.96 0.20
CA MET A 12 -5.88 -7.13 0.13
C MET A 12 -5.20 -6.38 -1.03
N HIS A 13 -5.95 -5.63 -1.86
CA HIS A 13 -5.36 -4.83 -2.94
C HIS A 13 -6.29 -3.68 -3.35
N LEU A 14 -6.10 -2.49 -2.75
CA LEU A 14 -6.97 -1.35 -2.99
C LEU A 14 -6.24 -0.11 -3.50
N HIS A 15 -6.83 0.55 -4.50
CA HIS A 15 -6.40 1.85 -5.04
C HIS A 15 -7.39 2.94 -4.62
N LEU A 16 -7.06 3.71 -3.59
CA LEU A 16 -7.92 4.81 -3.12
C LEU A 16 -7.72 6.14 -3.87
N ARG A 17 -6.64 6.27 -4.66
CA ARG A 17 -6.25 7.54 -5.30
C ARG A 17 -5.99 8.63 -4.24
N ASP A 18 -6.14 9.90 -4.60
CA ASP A 18 -5.94 11.01 -3.65
C ASP A 18 -7.00 12.10 -3.88
N ASP A 19 -6.99 13.13 -3.03
CA ASP A 19 -7.83 14.32 -3.12
C ASP A 19 -9.34 13.99 -3.28
N ASP A 20 -10.00 14.54 -4.29
CA ASP A 20 -11.44 14.39 -4.47
C ASP A 20 -11.83 12.96 -4.86
N ALA A 21 -10.96 12.24 -5.58
CA ALA A 21 -11.17 10.83 -5.86
C ALA A 21 -11.14 10.01 -4.56
N LEU A 22 -10.19 10.28 -3.66
CA LEU A 22 -10.11 9.62 -2.35
C LEU A 22 -11.37 9.85 -1.53
N LYS A 23 -11.83 11.11 -1.42
CA LYS A 23 -13.07 11.45 -0.69
C LYS A 23 -14.30 10.76 -1.28
N ALA A 24 -14.34 10.59 -2.60
CA ALA A 24 -15.45 9.93 -3.26
C ALA A 24 -15.47 8.41 -3.01
N VAL A 25 -14.31 7.74 -2.97
CA VAL A 25 -14.26 6.26 -2.96
C VAL A 25 -14.06 5.64 -1.57
N ALA A 26 -13.33 6.30 -0.66
CA ALA A 26 -12.97 5.73 0.65
C ALA A 26 -14.19 5.31 1.51
N PRO A 27 -15.31 6.07 1.54
CA PRO A 27 -16.48 5.66 2.33
C PRO A 27 -17.11 4.34 1.88
N TYR A 28 -17.04 4.01 0.59
CA TYR A 28 -17.59 2.75 0.05
C TYR A 28 -16.80 1.54 0.57
N THR A 29 -15.46 1.63 0.56
CA THR A 29 -14.62 0.60 1.15
C THR A 29 -14.86 0.48 2.65
N ALA A 30 -14.86 1.60 3.37
CA ALA A 30 -15.01 1.60 4.84
C ALA A 30 -16.33 0.98 5.32
N ARG A 31 -17.39 1.08 4.50
CA ARG A 31 -18.69 0.45 4.77
C ARG A 31 -18.63 -1.08 4.72
N GLN A 32 -17.78 -1.65 3.85
CA GLN A 32 -17.79 -3.09 3.55
C GLN A 32 -16.62 -3.84 4.19
N MET A 33 -15.44 -3.21 4.25
CA MET A 33 -14.18 -3.84 4.61
C MET A 33 -13.73 -3.41 6.00
N GLY A 34 -13.11 -4.30 6.76
CA GLY A 34 -12.45 -3.97 8.03
C GLY A 34 -11.12 -3.25 7.80
N ARG A 35 -10.32 -3.80 6.91
CA ARG A 35 -8.97 -3.32 6.57
C ARG A 35 -8.78 -3.32 5.06
N ALA A 36 -7.81 -2.55 4.58
CA ALA A 36 -7.32 -2.74 3.22
C ALA A 36 -5.83 -2.48 3.05
N VAL A 37 -5.18 -3.26 2.19
CA VAL A 37 -3.80 -3.01 1.76
C VAL A 37 -3.81 -1.93 0.68
N ILE A 38 -3.30 -0.75 1.05
CA ILE A 38 -3.37 0.44 0.21
C ILE A 38 -2.20 0.50 -0.75
N MET A 39 -2.51 0.57 -2.04
CA MET A 39 -1.50 0.59 -3.10
C MET A 39 -0.79 1.94 -3.21
N PRO A 40 0.54 1.97 -3.45
CA PRO A 40 1.36 3.17 -3.26
C PRO A 40 1.64 3.94 -4.56
N ASN A 41 1.01 3.57 -5.68
CA ASN A 41 1.26 4.11 -7.03
C ASN A 41 0.51 5.43 -7.33
N LEU A 42 0.56 6.38 -6.38
CA LEU A 42 0.14 7.77 -6.58
C LEU A 42 1.09 8.50 -7.57
N LYS A 43 0.82 9.79 -7.82
CA LYS A 43 1.72 10.69 -8.56
C LYS A 43 2.07 11.90 -7.67
N PRO A 44 3.29 11.99 -7.12
CA PRO A 44 4.37 11.00 -7.17
C PRO A 44 4.04 9.72 -6.37
N PRO A 45 4.74 8.59 -6.61
CA PRO A 45 4.52 7.36 -5.84
C PRO A 45 4.95 7.51 -4.38
N VAL A 46 4.34 6.73 -3.50
CA VAL A 46 4.64 6.70 -2.06
C VAL A 46 5.87 5.82 -1.84
N VAL A 47 7.04 6.43 -1.70
CA VAL A 47 8.35 5.72 -1.65
C VAL A 47 9.03 5.82 -0.28
N SER A 48 8.63 6.75 0.58
CA SER A 48 9.19 6.92 1.92
C SER A 48 8.16 6.70 3.03
N VAL A 49 8.66 6.45 4.24
CA VAL A 49 7.82 6.34 5.44
C VAL A 49 6.99 7.61 5.67
N ALA A 50 7.60 8.78 5.46
CA ALA A 50 6.92 10.06 5.62
C ALA A 50 5.73 10.20 4.65
N ASP A 51 5.92 9.80 3.38
CA ASP A 51 4.85 9.83 2.37
C ASP A 51 3.69 8.91 2.78
N ALA A 52 4.00 7.70 3.27
CA ALA A 52 2.99 6.73 3.67
C ALA A 52 2.17 7.22 4.87
N LEU A 53 2.82 7.84 5.86
CA LEU A 53 2.14 8.41 7.02
C LEU A 53 1.29 9.62 6.65
N ALA A 54 1.79 10.50 5.79
CA ALA A 54 1.03 11.64 5.27
C ALA A 54 -0.20 11.17 4.47
N TYR A 55 -0.04 10.15 3.63
CA TYR A 55 -1.15 9.58 2.86
C TYR A 55 -2.16 8.87 3.77
N LYS A 56 -1.69 8.11 4.78
CA LYS A 56 -2.56 7.52 5.80
C LYS A 56 -3.40 8.59 6.49
N ALA A 57 -2.81 9.71 6.87
CA ALA A 57 -3.54 10.83 7.48
C ALA A 57 -4.64 11.38 6.57
N ARG A 58 -4.36 11.55 5.27
CA ARG A 58 -5.38 11.96 4.28
C ARG A 58 -6.51 10.93 4.15
N ILE A 59 -6.17 9.63 4.11
CA ILE A 59 -7.18 8.56 4.06
C ILE A 59 -8.07 8.62 5.29
N MET A 60 -7.48 8.68 6.50
CA MET A 60 -8.25 8.73 7.75
C MET A 60 -9.17 9.95 7.80
N ALA A 61 -8.73 11.11 7.29
CA ALA A 61 -9.55 12.32 7.22
C ALA A 61 -10.71 12.24 6.20
N ALA A 62 -10.62 11.35 5.21
CA ALA A 62 -11.66 11.11 4.21
C ALA A 62 -12.71 10.08 4.65
N LEU A 63 -12.52 9.43 5.81
CA LEU A 63 -13.46 8.43 6.31
C LEU A 63 -14.66 9.09 7.00
N PRO A 64 -15.85 8.45 6.96
CA PRO A 64 -16.98 8.87 7.79
C PRO A 64 -16.63 8.86 9.28
N GLU A 65 -17.26 9.75 10.04
CA GLU A 65 -17.12 9.77 11.50
C GLU A 65 -17.48 8.42 12.11
N GLY A 66 -16.67 7.94 13.06
CA GLY A 66 -16.84 6.63 13.70
C GLY A 66 -16.46 5.43 12.83
N SER A 67 -15.87 5.65 11.65
CA SER A 67 -15.34 4.57 10.82
C SER A 67 -14.29 3.74 11.57
N ALA A 68 -14.49 2.43 11.60
CA ALA A 68 -13.54 1.45 12.14
C ALA A 68 -12.60 0.87 11.05
N PHE A 69 -12.54 1.50 9.88
CA PHE A 69 -11.69 1.04 8.78
C PHE A 69 -10.21 1.32 9.05
N GLU A 70 -9.36 0.33 8.85
CA GLU A 70 -7.91 0.45 9.03
C GLU A 70 -7.17 0.32 7.68
N PRO A 71 -6.57 1.42 7.18
CA PRO A 71 -5.70 1.37 6.02
C PRO A 71 -4.32 0.81 6.39
N LEU A 72 -3.95 -0.30 5.74
CA LEU A 72 -2.65 -0.95 5.84
C LEU A 72 -1.74 -0.41 4.74
N MET A 73 -0.84 0.48 5.12
CA MET A 73 -0.01 1.22 4.17
C MET A 73 1.10 0.35 3.58
N THR A 74 1.45 0.65 2.33
CA THR A 74 2.56 0.01 1.62
C THR A 74 3.48 1.07 1.02
N LEU A 75 4.72 0.67 0.68
CA LEU A 75 5.65 1.50 -0.08
C LEU A 75 5.83 0.97 -1.50
N TYR A 76 5.97 1.89 -2.45
CA TYR A 76 6.34 1.59 -3.81
C TYR A 76 7.82 1.20 -3.84
N LEU A 77 8.12 -0.01 -4.30
CA LEU A 77 9.50 -0.50 -4.41
C LEU A 77 10.18 0.09 -5.65
N THR A 78 11.32 0.76 -5.44
CA THR A 78 12.15 1.35 -6.51
C THR A 78 13.58 0.80 -6.43
N ASP A 79 14.39 1.07 -7.45
CA ASP A 79 15.82 0.74 -7.48
C ASP A 79 16.64 1.46 -6.39
N GLN A 80 16.07 2.49 -5.74
CA GLN A 80 16.71 3.26 -4.68
C GLN A 80 16.37 2.74 -3.27
N ALA A 81 15.53 1.71 -3.16
CA ALA A 81 15.21 1.13 -1.87
C ALA A 81 16.46 0.56 -1.19
N THR A 82 16.54 0.69 0.13
CA THR A 82 17.65 0.20 0.94
C THR A 82 17.15 -0.74 2.03
N PRO A 83 18.01 -1.65 2.57
CA PRO A 83 17.66 -2.43 3.75
C PRO A 83 17.23 -1.55 4.93
N GLU A 84 17.88 -0.39 5.12
CA GLU A 84 17.51 0.60 6.15
C GLU A 84 16.06 1.05 6.01
N LEU A 85 15.60 1.36 4.79
CA LEU A 85 14.20 1.73 4.53
C LEU A 85 13.23 0.60 4.95
N VAL A 86 13.59 -0.66 4.75
CA VAL A 86 12.77 -1.80 5.21
C VAL A 86 12.63 -1.81 6.74
N ARG A 87 13.71 -1.50 7.47
CA ARG A 87 13.67 -1.40 8.95
C ARG A 87 12.79 -0.25 9.40
N GLU A 88 12.97 0.92 8.80
CA GLU A 88 12.19 2.13 9.11
C GLU A 88 10.70 1.92 8.82
N ALA A 89 10.38 1.34 7.66
CA ALA A 89 9.01 1.03 7.27
C ALA A 89 8.34 0.07 8.26
N LYS A 90 9.04 -1.01 8.65
CA LYS A 90 8.53 -1.96 9.64
C LYS A 90 8.29 -1.30 11.00
N ALA A 91 9.22 -0.46 11.46
CA ALA A 91 9.09 0.27 12.72
C ALA A 91 7.91 1.26 12.70
N ALA A 92 7.58 1.83 11.53
CA ALA A 92 6.45 2.73 11.34
C ALA A 92 5.10 2.01 11.10
N GLY A 93 5.07 0.68 11.11
CA GLY A 93 3.85 -0.10 10.89
C GLY A 93 3.40 -0.19 9.42
N ILE A 94 4.29 0.06 8.47
CA ILE A 94 4.05 -0.21 7.05
C ILE A 94 4.16 -1.73 6.84
N VAL A 95 3.14 -2.32 6.21
CA VAL A 95 2.97 -3.78 6.21
C VAL A 95 3.64 -4.47 5.02
N ALA A 96 3.87 -3.72 3.93
CA ALA A 96 4.37 -4.31 2.69
C ALA A 96 5.10 -3.32 1.78
N PHE A 97 5.88 -3.90 0.88
CA PHE A 97 6.43 -3.21 -0.29
C PHE A 97 5.77 -3.77 -1.54
N LYS A 98 5.50 -2.88 -2.49
CA LYS A 98 4.84 -3.21 -3.74
C LYS A 98 5.81 -3.07 -4.91
N LEU A 99 6.10 -4.20 -5.54
CA LEU A 99 6.93 -4.25 -6.74
C LEU A 99 6.08 -4.01 -7.99
N TYR A 100 6.48 -3.01 -8.76
CA TYR A 100 6.01 -2.75 -10.11
C TYR A 100 7.21 -2.80 -11.07
N PRO A 101 7.20 -3.68 -12.10
CA PRO A 101 8.23 -3.65 -13.13
C PRO A 101 8.19 -2.30 -13.87
N ALA A 102 9.36 -1.74 -14.16
CA ALA A 102 9.46 -0.47 -14.88
C ALA A 102 8.68 -0.53 -16.21
N GLY A 103 7.81 0.45 -16.46
CA GLY A 103 7.00 0.56 -17.68
C GLY A 103 5.88 -0.48 -17.88
N ALA A 104 5.66 -1.44 -16.96
CA ALA A 104 4.64 -2.48 -17.13
C ALA A 104 3.20 -2.04 -16.83
N THR A 105 2.97 -0.94 -16.09
CA THR A 105 1.61 -0.51 -15.73
C THR A 105 1.50 0.99 -15.44
N THR A 106 0.30 1.46 -15.11
CA THR A 106 0.02 2.88 -14.83
C THR A 106 0.93 3.41 -13.72
N ASN A 107 1.73 4.44 -14.05
CA ASN A 107 2.69 5.13 -13.18
C ASN A 107 3.90 4.29 -12.76
N SER A 108 4.27 3.27 -13.55
CA SER A 108 5.40 2.41 -13.19
C SER A 108 6.76 2.86 -13.71
N ASP A 109 6.90 4.11 -14.17
CA ASP A 109 8.15 4.62 -14.75
C ASP A 109 9.29 4.71 -13.70
N SER A 110 8.93 4.81 -12.41
CA SER A 110 9.87 4.73 -11.28
C SER A 110 10.00 3.31 -10.70
N GLY A 111 9.51 2.30 -11.41
CA GLY A 111 9.56 0.89 -11.05
C GLY A 111 10.96 0.30 -10.98
N VAL A 112 11.01 -0.97 -10.57
CA VAL A 112 12.26 -1.75 -10.51
C VAL A 112 12.73 -2.06 -11.93
N THR A 113 13.99 -1.74 -12.24
CA THR A 113 14.59 -2.06 -13.56
C THR A 113 15.32 -3.40 -13.56
N ASP A 114 15.88 -3.78 -12.41
CA ASP A 114 16.63 -5.02 -12.22
C ASP A 114 16.41 -5.58 -10.82
N LEU A 115 15.69 -6.71 -10.74
CA LEU A 115 15.35 -7.37 -9.48
C LEU A 115 16.60 -7.85 -8.72
N PHE A 116 17.67 -8.22 -9.43
CA PHE A 116 18.88 -8.75 -8.79
C PHE A 116 19.61 -7.69 -7.98
N LYS A 117 19.50 -6.41 -8.33
CA LYS A 117 20.03 -5.30 -7.53
C LYS A 117 19.32 -5.14 -6.19
N LEU A 118 18.09 -5.65 -6.07
CA LEU A 118 17.28 -5.56 -4.86
C LEU A 118 17.43 -6.79 -3.95
N ILE A 119 18.31 -7.75 -4.26
CA ILE A 119 18.52 -8.93 -3.40
C ILE A 119 18.72 -8.53 -1.92
N PRO A 120 19.63 -7.59 -1.56
CA PRO A 120 19.82 -7.22 -0.15
C PRO A 120 18.55 -6.65 0.51
N VAL A 121 17.73 -5.93 -0.26
CA VAL A 121 16.46 -5.36 0.18
C VAL A 121 15.41 -6.45 0.40
N LEU A 122 15.31 -7.41 -0.52
CA LEU A 122 14.39 -8.54 -0.44
C LEU A 122 14.75 -9.49 0.71
N GLU A 123 16.04 -9.72 0.95
CA GLU A 123 16.53 -10.48 2.11
C GLU A 123 16.14 -9.81 3.43
N GLU A 124 16.30 -8.49 3.55
CA GLU A 124 15.87 -7.75 4.74
C GLU A 124 14.35 -7.81 4.95
N MET A 125 13.55 -7.80 3.88
CA MET A 125 12.10 -8.00 3.97
C MET A 125 11.75 -9.39 4.52
N ALA A 126 12.40 -10.43 3.99
CA ALA A 126 12.20 -11.81 4.42
C ALA A 126 12.55 -12.00 5.90
N ASN A 127 13.67 -11.44 6.36
CA ASN A 127 14.14 -11.54 7.75
C ASN A 127 13.18 -10.91 8.77
N ARG A 128 12.40 -9.90 8.36
CA ARG A 128 11.49 -9.14 9.25
C ARG A 128 10.02 -9.51 9.10
N ALA A 129 9.71 -10.56 8.33
CA ALA A 129 8.36 -10.92 7.94
C ALA A 129 7.60 -9.70 7.38
N SER A 130 8.26 -8.91 6.53
CA SER A 130 7.61 -7.84 5.77
C SER A 130 7.10 -8.44 4.46
N CYS A 131 5.82 -8.24 4.15
CA CYS A 131 5.22 -8.86 2.97
C CYS A 131 5.67 -8.14 1.70
N SER A 132 6.24 -8.84 0.73
CA SER A 132 6.39 -8.33 -0.64
C SER A 132 5.21 -8.82 -1.47
N SER A 133 4.38 -7.91 -2.00
CA SER A 133 3.35 -8.28 -2.98
C SER A 133 3.77 -7.83 -4.38
N PHE A 134 3.64 -8.74 -5.34
CA PHE A 134 3.93 -8.49 -6.76
C PHE A 134 2.64 -8.17 -7.50
N THR A 135 2.65 -7.19 -8.39
CA THR A 135 1.57 -7.04 -9.38
C THR A 135 2.18 -6.71 -10.72
N ALA A 136 2.29 -7.73 -11.56
CA ALA A 136 2.17 -7.55 -13.00
C ALA A 136 0.68 -7.45 -13.32
N LYS A 137 0.29 -6.46 -14.15
CA LYS A 137 -0.94 -6.57 -14.92
C LYS A 137 -0.68 -7.44 -16.13
#